data_AF-A0A941N229-F1
#
_entry.id   AF-A0A941N229-F1
#
_cell.length_a   1.000
_cell.length_b   1.000
_cell.length_c   1.000
_cell.angle_alpha   90.00
_cell.angle_beta   90.00
_cell.angle_gamma   90.00
#
_symmetry.space_group_name_H-M   'P 1'
#
loop_
_entity.id
_entity.type
_entity.pdbx_description
1 polymer ?
#
loop_
_entity_poly.entity_id
_entity_poly.type
_entity_poly.pdbx_seq_one_letter_code
_entity_poly.pdbx_strand_id
1 'polypeptide(L)'
;MKSLADRFRHWFSYEQACNALCVQMLNSVPLDRQGTPEFRKAVDKLSHLMAARLRWLQRLGAVNEAPPAFPTDLSLADLSAQIAAMESHWITYLERLDDTQIGRDVTYKAN
;
A
#
# COMPACT_ATOMS: atom_id res chain seq x y z
N MET A 1 6.57 22.69 4.67
CA MET A 1 6.52 21.57 5.63
C MET A 1 6.74 22.16 7.02
N LYS A 2 5.74 22.11 7.91
CA LYS A 2 5.76 22.83 9.20
C LYS A 2 5.80 21.92 10.43
N SER A 3 5.54 20.62 10.26
CA SER A 3 5.52 19.62 11.34
C SER A 3 6.07 18.26 10.88
N LEU A 4 6.22 17.32 11.82
CA LEU A 4 6.54 15.93 11.49
C LEU A 4 5.38 15.26 10.75
N ALA A 5 4.13 15.54 11.15
CA ALA A 5 2.95 15.06 10.45
C ALA A 5 2.88 15.51 8.98
N ASP A 6 3.23 16.77 8.69
CA ASP A 6 3.33 17.28 7.32
C ASP A 6 4.36 16.51 6.50
N ARG A 7 5.47 16.11 7.13
CA ARG A 7 6.53 15.34 6.48
C ARG A 7 6.06 13.96 6.09
N PHE A 8 5.34 13.25 6.97
CA PHE A 8 4.79 11.94 6.65
C PHE A 8 3.73 12.00 5.55
N ARG A 9 2.86 13.03 5.54
CA ARG A 9 1.91 13.26 4.42
C ARG A 9 2.64 13.52 3.11
N HIS A 10 3.72 14.31 3.14
CA HIS A 10 4.54 14.57 1.97
C HIS A 10 5.22 13.30 1.45
N TRP A 11 5.85 12.50 2.32
CA TRP A 11 6.43 11.21 1.93
C TRP A 11 5.37 10.27 1.37
N PHE A 12 4.18 10.23 1.95
CA PHE A 12 3.11 9.40 1.43
C PHE A 12 2.68 9.82 0.01
N SER A 13 2.62 11.12 -0.29
CA SER A 13 2.34 11.59 -1.66
C SER A 13 3.38 11.10 -2.67
N TYR A 14 4.65 10.97 -2.26
CA TYR A 14 5.69 10.36 -3.08
C TYR A 14 5.46 8.86 -3.26
N GLU A 15 5.05 8.14 -2.22
CA GLU A 15 4.69 6.71 -2.34
C GLU A 15 3.52 6.48 -3.30
N GLN A 16 2.51 7.37 -3.32
CA GLN A 16 1.41 7.30 -4.28
C GLN A 16 1.90 7.46 -5.73
N ALA A 17 2.81 8.41 -5.96
CA ALA A 17 3.43 8.58 -7.27
C ALA A 17 4.21 7.32 -7.70
N CYS A 18 4.95 6.70 -6.78
CA CYS A 18 5.63 5.43 -7.03
C CYS A 18 4.66 4.28 -7.34
N ASN A 19 3.54 4.17 -6.61
CA ASN A 19 2.50 3.17 -6.89
C ASN A 19 1.95 3.34 -8.31
N ALA A 20 1.63 4.58 -8.71
CA ALA A 20 1.14 4.89 -10.06
C ALA A 20 2.15 4.49 -11.15
N LEU A 21 3.44 4.75 -10.93
CA LEU A 21 4.51 4.31 -11.83
C LEU A 21 4.59 2.78 -11.93
N CYS A 22 4.45 2.05 -10.82
CA CYS A 22 4.42 0.59 -10.84
C CYS A 22 3.24 0.05 -11.67
N VAL A 23 2.04 0.64 -11.50
CA VAL A 23 0.86 0.27 -12.30
C VAL A 23 1.09 0.59 -13.78
N GLN A 24 1.69 1.74 -14.10
CA GLN A 24 2.03 2.10 -15.47
C GLN A 24 3.02 1.10 -16.09
N MET A 25 4.04 0.67 -15.32
CA MET A 25 5.02 -0.32 -15.76
C MET A 25 4.38 -1.70 -16.01
N LEU A 26 3.42 -2.12 -15.19
CA LEU A 26 2.71 -3.38 -15.42
C LEU A 26 1.80 -3.29 -16.65
N ASN A 27 1.10 -2.16 -16.83
CA ASN A 27 0.26 -1.94 -18.01
C ASN A 27 1.04 -1.82 -19.32
N SER A 28 2.33 -1.45 -19.29
CA SER A 28 3.15 -1.38 -20.49
C SER A 28 3.63 -2.74 -21.01
N VAL A 29 3.43 -3.81 -20.23
CA VAL A 29 3.76 -5.18 -20.66
C VAL A 29 2.80 -5.59 -21.79
N PRO A 30 3.31 -6.05 -22.95
CA PRO A 30 2.49 -6.55 -24.05
C PRO A 30 1.52 -7.65 -23.61
N LEU A 31 0.29 -7.65 -24.16
CA LEU A 31 -0.78 -8.57 -23.75
C LEU A 31 -0.39 -10.05 -23.85
N ASP A 32 0.40 -10.42 -24.87
CA ASP A 32 0.93 -11.78 -25.06
C ASP A 32 1.93 -12.21 -23.97
N ARG A 33 2.48 -11.25 -23.23
CA ARG A 33 3.40 -11.45 -22.09
C ARG A 33 2.73 -11.35 -20.73
N GLN A 34 1.50 -10.82 -20.64
CA GLN A 34 0.79 -10.73 -19.36
C GLN A 34 0.35 -12.10 -18.82
N GLY A 35 0.32 -13.14 -19.66
CA GLY A 35 0.05 -14.52 -19.25
C GLY A 35 1.26 -15.28 -18.69
N THR A 36 2.46 -14.70 -18.65
CA THR A 36 3.66 -15.45 -18.23
C THR A 36 3.79 -15.55 -16.70
N PRO A 37 4.51 -16.58 -16.18
CA PRO A 37 4.78 -16.69 -14.74
C PRO A 37 5.51 -15.46 -14.16
N GLU A 38 6.37 -14.80 -14.94
CA GLU A 38 7.12 -13.62 -14.51
C GLU A 38 6.19 -12.42 -14.31
N PHE A 39 5.21 -12.23 -15.19
CA PHE A 39 4.23 -11.16 -15.05
C PHE A 39 3.36 -11.39 -13.80
N ARG A 40 2.84 -12.61 -13.61
CA ARG A 40 2.09 -12.97 -12.40
C ARG A 40 2.90 -12.70 -11.13
N LYS A 41 4.15 -13.13 -11.10
CA LYS A 41 5.06 -12.89 -9.97
C LYS A 41 5.30 -11.39 -9.71
N ALA A 42 5.31 -10.55 -10.74
CA ALA A 42 5.42 -9.10 -10.57
C ALA A 42 4.15 -8.51 -9.95
N VAL A 43 2.97 -8.94 -10.39
CA VAL A 43 1.67 -8.57 -9.81
C VAL A 43 1.58 -9.01 -8.35
N ASP A 44 1.92 -10.27 -8.04
CA ASP A 44 1.91 -10.82 -6.68
C ASP A 44 2.83 -10.04 -5.73
N LYS A 45 4.01 -9.62 -6.20
CA LYS A 45 4.95 -8.81 -5.41
C LYS A 45 4.39 -7.44 -5.08
N LEU A 46 3.74 -6.76 -6.03
CA LEU A 46 3.15 -5.46 -5.74
C LEU A 46 1.95 -5.60 -4.80
N SER A 47 1.15 -6.66 -4.97
CA SER A 47 0.06 -6.99 -4.05
C SER A 47 0.56 -7.27 -2.63
N HIS A 48 1.65 -8.03 -2.47
CA HIS A 48 2.30 -8.24 -1.17
C HIS A 48 2.69 -6.92 -0.49
N LEU A 49 3.21 -5.94 -1.25
CA LEU A 49 3.56 -4.62 -0.71
C LEU A 49 2.31 -3.88 -0.19
N MET A 50 1.19 -3.94 -0.92
CA MET A 50 -0.07 -3.32 -0.47
C MET A 50 -0.62 -4.03 0.77
N ALA A 51 -0.57 -5.35 0.80
CA ALA A 51 -0.98 -6.15 1.95
C ALA A 51 -0.15 -5.85 3.20
N ALA A 52 1.16 -5.68 3.07
CA ALA A 52 2.04 -5.30 4.17
C ALA A 52 1.68 -3.92 4.74
N ARG A 53 1.41 -2.94 3.87
CA ARG A 53 0.98 -1.58 4.26
C ARG A 53 -0.37 -1.58 4.97
N LEU A 54 -1.34 -2.34 4.48
CA LEU A 54 -2.64 -2.53 5.14
C LEU A 54 -2.51 -3.24 6.49
N ARG A 55 -1.61 -4.23 6.61
CA ARG A 55 -1.34 -4.92 7.89
C ARG A 55 -0.79 -3.97 8.94
N TRP A 56 0.04 -3.00 8.56
CA TRP A 56 0.49 -1.99 9.50
C TRP A 56 -0.65 -1.05 9.94
N LEU A 57 -1.52 -0.63 9.03
CA LEU A 57 -2.72 0.11 9.42
C LEU A 57 -3.62 -0.69 10.37
N GLN A 58 -3.74 -2.00 10.18
CA GLN A 58 -4.45 -2.87 11.10
C GLN A 58 -3.80 -2.86 12.49
N ARG A 59 -2.47 -3.02 12.55
CA ARG A 59 -1.71 -2.95 13.82
C ARG A 59 -1.80 -1.60 14.52
N LEU A 60 -1.97 -0.53 13.75
CA LEU A 60 -2.18 0.83 14.25
C LEU A 60 -3.65 1.12 14.62
N GLY A 61 -4.55 0.15 14.47
CA GLY A 61 -5.98 0.30 14.76
C GLY A 61 -6.72 1.20 13.76
N ALA A 62 -6.15 1.46 12.60
CA ALA A 62 -6.74 2.32 11.56
C ALA A 62 -7.74 1.56 10.67
N VAL A 63 -7.58 0.24 10.55
CA VAL A 63 -8.50 -0.67 9.85
C VAL A 63 -8.69 -1.93 10.70
N ASN A 64 -9.81 -2.62 10.54
CA ASN A 64 -10.13 -3.82 11.32
C ASN A 64 -9.37 -5.05 10.82
N GLU A 65 -9.19 -5.15 9.50
CA GLU A 65 -8.67 -6.33 8.84
C GLU A 65 -7.63 -5.95 7.78
N ALA A 66 -6.70 -6.87 7.53
CA ALA A 66 -5.75 -6.78 6.45
C ALA A 66 -5.78 -8.08 5.64
N PRO A 67 -5.55 -8.00 4.32
CA PRO A 67 -5.53 -9.18 3.46
C PRO A 67 -4.40 -10.16 3.85
N PRO A 68 -4.39 -11.38 3.28
CA PRO A 68 -3.27 -12.31 3.43
C PRO A 68 -1.93 -11.65 3.10
N ALA A 69 -0.85 -12.08 3.78
CA ALA A 69 0.46 -11.47 3.59
C ALA A 69 0.98 -11.64 2.16
N PHE A 70 0.72 -12.77 1.53
CA PHE A 70 1.10 -13.07 0.15
C PHE A 70 -0.15 -13.39 -0.66
N PRO A 71 -0.90 -12.38 -1.13
CA PRO A 71 -2.00 -12.62 -2.05
C PRO A 71 -1.45 -13.14 -3.38
N THR A 72 -2.13 -14.10 -3.98
CA THR A 72 -1.81 -14.66 -5.29
C THR A 72 -2.99 -14.52 -6.23
N ASP A 73 -2.74 -14.68 -7.53
CA ASP A 73 -3.78 -14.84 -8.55
C ASP A 73 -4.69 -13.61 -8.73
N LEU A 74 -4.19 -12.42 -8.42
CA LEU A 74 -4.88 -11.16 -8.67
C LEU A 74 -4.75 -10.76 -10.14
N SER A 75 -5.84 -10.22 -10.70
CA SER A 75 -5.77 -9.49 -11.97
C SER A 75 -5.12 -8.12 -11.77
N LEU A 76 -4.69 -7.49 -12.87
CA LEU A 76 -4.18 -6.11 -12.82
C LEU A 76 -5.26 -5.10 -12.37
N ALA A 77 -6.53 -5.39 -12.64
CA ALA A 77 -7.66 -4.60 -12.17
C ALA A 77 -7.83 -4.73 -10.65
N ASP A 78 -7.77 -5.96 -10.12
CA ASP A 78 -7.86 -6.19 -8.66
C ASP A 78 -6.69 -5.55 -7.92
N LEU A 79 -5.48 -5.63 -8.47
CA LEU A 79 -4.30 -4.96 -7.94
C LEU A 79 -4.49 -3.43 -7.90
N SER A 80 -5.03 -2.85 -8.98
CA SER A 80 -5.31 -1.40 -9.03
C SER A 80 -6.34 -0.99 -7.98
N ALA A 81 -7.39 -1.79 -7.78
CA ALA A 81 -8.39 -1.56 -6.74
C ALA A 81 -7.79 -1.68 -5.33
N GLN A 82 -6.90 -2.66 -5.11
CA GLN A 82 -6.20 -2.85 -3.84
C GLN A 82 -5.27 -1.67 -3.52
N ILE A 83 -4.55 -1.15 -4.51
CA ILE A 83 -3.71 0.06 -4.36
C ILE A 83 -4.59 1.25 -3.94
N ALA A 84 -5.70 1.51 -4.64
CA ALA A 84 -6.59 2.62 -4.33
C ALA A 84 -7.18 2.52 -2.91
N ALA A 85 -7.60 1.32 -2.50
CA ALA A 85 -8.10 1.08 -1.14
C ALA A 85 -7.01 1.33 -0.09
N MET A 86 -5.80 0.81 -0.31
CA MET A 86 -4.65 1.02 0.56
C MET A 86 -4.30 2.51 0.69
N GLU A 87 -4.26 3.26 -0.42
CA GLU A 87 -3.99 4.69 -0.42
C GLU A 87 -5.04 5.47 0.37
N SER A 88 -6.33 5.19 0.12
CA SER A 88 -7.42 5.84 0.83
C SER A 88 -7.35 5.65 2.35
N HIS A 89 -7.04 4.43 2.80
CA HIS A 89 -6.91 4.15 4.24
C HIS A 89 -5.71 4.88 4.87
N TRP A 90 -4.57 4.93 4.18
CA TRP A 90 -3.40 5.65 4.67
C TRP A 90 -3.59 7.15 4.67
N ILE A 91 -4.22 7.73 3.65
CA ILE A 91 -4.58 9.16 3.62
C ILE A 91 -5.45 9.49 4.83
N THR A 92 -6.55 8.74 5.01
CA THR A 92 -7.48 8.93 6.13
C THR A 92 -6.78 8.77 7.49
N TYR A 93 -5.81 7.85 7.59
CA TYR A 93 -5.03 7.67 8.80
C TYR A 93 -4.08 8.85 9.03
N LEU A 94 -3.28 9.25 8.05
CA LEU A 94 -2.30 10.33 8.18
C LEU A 94 -2.97 11.69 8.38
N GLU A 95 -4.14 11.95 7.81
CA GLU A 95 -4.91 13.18 8.03
C GLU A 95 -5.24 13.41 9.50
N ARG A 96 -5.52 12.35 10.26
CA ARG A 96 -5.86 12.47 11.69
C ARG A 96 -4.66 12.75 12.59
N LEU A 97 -3.43 12.55 12.10
CA LEU A 97 -2.22 12.59 12.93
C LEU A 97 -1.67 14.00 13.11
N ASP A 98 -1.33 14.32 14.36
CA ASP A 98 -0.42 15.40 14.74
C ASP A 98 0.93 14.85 15.25
N ASP A 99 1.86 15.74 15.57
CA ASP A 99 3.21 15.37 16.02
C ASP A 99 3.19 14.61 17.36
N THR A 100 2.19 14.85 18.21
CA THR A 100 2.05 14.15 19.50
C THR A 100 1.58 12.72 19.28
N GLN A 101 0.63 12.49 18.36
CA GLN A 101 0.17 11.15 18.01
C GLN A 101 1.26 10.33 17.30
N ILE A 102 2.09 10.97 16.47
CA ILE A 102 3.24 10.32 15.82
C ILE A 102 4.28 9.88 16.85
N GLY A 103 4.49 10.66 17.91
CA GLY A 103 5.46 10.34 18.97
C GLY A 103 5.03 9.24 19.94
N ARG A 104 3.85 8.62 19.76
CA ARG A 104 3.36 7.57 20.67
C ARG A 104 4.02 6.23 20.40
N ASP A 105 4.30 5.52 21.49
CA ASP A 105 4.71 4.11 21.40
C ASP A 105 3.55 3.24 20.93
N VAL A 106 3.84 2.33 20.00
CA VAL A 106 2.89 1.35 19.48
C VAL A 106 3.37 -0.05 19.84
N THR A 107 2.57 -0.76 20.63
CA THR A 107 2.78 -2.20 20.89
C THR A 107 1.89 -3.00 19.96
N TYR A 108 2.47 -3.95 19.23
CA TYR A 108 1.74 -4.87 18.36
C TYR A 108 2.23 -6.29 18.55
N LYS A 109 1.40 -7.28 18.21
CA LYS A 109 1.80 -8.68 18.17
C LYS A 109 2.30 -9.03 16.77
N ALA A 110 3.48 -9.65 16.70
CA ALA A 110 3.88 -10.38 15.51
C ALA A 110 3.04 -11.66 15.47
N ASN A 111 2.26 -11.83 14.39
CA ASN A 111 1.68 -13.11 14.04
C ASN A 111 2.71 -13.89 13.24
#